data_AF-A0A330G9Z3-F1
#
_entry.id   AF-A0A330G9Z3-F1
#
_cell.length_a   1.000
_cell.length_b   1.000
_cell.length_c   1.000
_cell.angle_alpha   90.00
_cell.angle_beta   90.00
_cell.angle_gamma   90.00
#
_symmetry.space_group_name_H-M   'P 1'
#
loop_
_entity.id
_entity.type
_entity.pdbx_description
1 polymer ?
#
loop_
_entity_poly.entity_id
_entity_poly.type
_entity_poly.pdbx_seq_one_letter_code
_entity_poly.pdbx_strand_id
1 'polypeptide(L)'
;MISDNIYSAFIVFIFFVFIILVLTFYIDYRKHSGQVDKIYESLTQENLLKEEDYQVWKNIGFWGFGFRTTILSRLVRGKRIKLTESRWLEPQSCNAILSNFELSWVNSYNRKVKVATFLFVLLLILAGVNEI
;
A
#
# COMPACT_ATOMS: atom_id res chain seq x y z
N MET A 1 -7.48 27.19 28.07
CA MET A 1 -8.33 27.78 27.00
C MET A 1 -7.57 28.09 25.71
N ILE A 2 -6.57 28.98 25.68
CA ILE A 2 -5.79 29.25 24.45
C ILE A 2 -4.95 28.02 24.03
N SER A 3 -4.28 27.37 25.00
CA SER A 3 -3.50 26.15 24.75
C SER A 3 -4.36 24.99 24.22
N ASP A 4 -5.56 24.82 24.78
CA ASP A 4 -6.51 23.78 24.35
C ASP A 4 -7.01 24.03 22.93
N ASN A 5 -7.31 25.29 22.59
CA ASN A 5 -7.69 25.68 21.23
C ASN A 5 -6.55 25.44 20.22
N ILE A 6 -5.30 25.70 20.58
CA ILE A 6 -4.14 25.44 19.72
C ILE A 6 -3.95 23.92 19.51
N TYR A 7 -4.10 23.13 20.57
CA TYR A 7 -4.01 21.66 20.51
C TYR A 7 -5.10 21.06 19.61
N SER A 8 -6.36 21.48 19.79
CA SER A 8 -7.46 21.03 18.93
C SER A 8 -7.27 21.45 17.46
N ALA A 9 -6.83 22.70 17.21
CA ALA A 9 -6.53 23.16 15.86
C ALA A 9 -5.41 22.33 15.19
N PHE A 10 -4.39 21.93 15.95
CA PHE A 10 -3.32 21.08 15.46
C PHE A 10 -3.80 19.68 15.08
N ILE A 11 -4.66 19.05 15.90
CA ILE A 11 -5.26 17.74 15.58
C ILE A 11 -6.09 17.83 14.29
N VAL A 12 -6.94 18.85 14.17
CA VAL A 12 -7.78 19.07 12.98
C VAL A 12 -6.90 19.25 11.73
N PHE A 13 -5.80 20.00 11.85
CA PHE A 13 -4.85 20.17 10.75
C PHE A 13 -4.24 18.84 10.29
N ILE A 14 -3.73 18.02 11.22
CA ILE A 14 -3.17 16.70 10.90
C ILE A 14 -4.24 15.81 10.26
N PHE A 15 -5.46 15.84 10.77
CA PHE A 15 -6.57 15.07 10.21
C PHE A 15 -6.89 15.47 8.77
N PHE A 16 -6.86 16.76 8.46
CA PHE A 16 -7.04 17.25 7.10
C PHE A 16 -5.92 16.79 6.15
N VAL A 17 -4.66 16.85 6.60
CA VAL A 17 -3.52 16.29 5.86
C VAL A 17 -3.68 14.79 5.62
N PHE A 18 -4.17 14.04 6.61
CA PHE A 18 -4.46 12.62 6.48
C PHE A 18 -5.54 12.34 5.43
N ILE A 19 -6.63 13.11 5.41
CA ILE A 19 -7.69 12.99 4.39
C ILE A 19 -7.13 13.24 2.99
N ILE A 20 -6.35 14.30 2.80
CA ILE A 20 -5.72 14.60 1.50
C ILE A 20 -4.85 13.41 1.07
N LEU A 21 -4.07 12.84 1.98
CA LEU A 21 -3.23 11.70 1.70
C LEU A 21 -4.05 10.47 1.28
N VAL A 22 -5.18 10.20 1.94
CA VAL A 22 -6.12 9.12 1.56
C VAL A 22 -6.68 9.33 0.16
N LEU A 23 -7.04 10.57 -0.21
CA LEU A 23 -7.48 10.89 -1.57
C LEU A 23 -6.40 10.57 -2.61
N THR A 24 -5.12 10.82 -2.29
CA THR A 24 -4.04 10.45 -3.21
C THR A 24 -3.93 8.94 -3.43
N PHE A 25 -4.24 8.10 -2.44
CA PHE A 25 -4.29 6.66 -2.64
C PHE A 25 -5.42 6.25 -3.58
N TYR A 26 -6.57 6.93 -3.52
CA TYR A 26 -7.66 6.68 -4.45
C TYR A 26 -7.28 7.05 -5.89
N ILE A 27 -6.56 8.15 -6.08
CA ILE A 27 -6.02 8.54 -7.38
C ILE A 27 -5.04 7.46 -7.89
N ASP A 28 -4.11 7.02 -7.05
CA ASP A 28 -3.16 5.95 -7.41
C ASP A 28 -3.91 4.65 -7.76
N TYR A 29 -4.94 4.29 -7.00
CA TYR A 29 -5.80 3.13 -7.26
C TYR A 29 -6.45 3.23 -8.65
N ARG A 30 -7.10 4.36 -8.95
CA ARG A 30 -7.78 4.57 -10.24
C ARG A 30 -6.81 4.56 -11.41
N LYS A 31 -5.59 5.10 -11.21
CA LYS A 31 -4.57 5.22 -12.26
C LYS A 31 -3.85 3.90 -12.55
N HIS A 32 -3.57 3.11 -11.51
CA HIS A 32 -2.65 1.97 -11.61
C HIS A 32 -3.31 0.60 -11.39
N SER A 33 -4.58 0.51 -11.03
CA SER A 33 -5.27 -0.77 -10.80
C SER A 33 -5.12 -1.73 -11.97
N GLY A 34 -5.37 -1.27 -13.20
CA GLY A 34 -5.25 -2.12 -14.39
C GLY A 34 -3.82 -2.59 -14.67
N GLN A 35 -2.81 -1.79 -14.33
CA GLN A 35 -1.40 -2.20 -14.44
C GLN A 35 -1.08 -3.27 -13.40
N VAL A 36 -1.51 -3.08 -12.15
CA VAL A 36 -1.34 -4.06 -11.08
C VAL A 36 -2.05 -5.36 -11.43
N ASP A 37 -3.29 -5.33 -11.91
CA ASP A 37 -4.04 -6.52 -12.32
C ASP A 37 -3.28 -7.31 -13.39
N LYS A 38 -2.77 -6.64 -14.43
CA LYS A 38 -1.97 -7.29 -15.49
C LYS A 38 -0.70 -7.96 -14.97
N ILE A 39 0.02 -7.32 -14.06
CA ILE A 39 1.24 -7.90 -13.49
C ILE A 39 0.92 -9.18 -12.72
N TYR A 40 -0.13 -9.14 -11.89
CA TYR A 40 -0.53 -10.31 -11.11
C TYR A 40 -1.08 -11.44 -12.00
N GLU A 41 -1.82 -11.10 -13.06
CA GLU A 41 -2.25 -12.07 -14.06
C GLU A 41 -1.06 -12.75 -14.75
N SER A 42 -0.03 -11.98 -15.16
CA SER A 42 1.21 -12.55 -15.72
C SER A 42 1.95 -13.43 -14.70
N LEU A 43 2.00 -13.03 -13.43
CA LEU A 43 2.60 -13.86 -12.38
C LEU A 43 1.85 -15.18 -12.17
N THR A 44 0.52 -15.19 -12.29
CA THR A 44 -0.26 -16.42 -12.23
C THR A 44 -0.02 -17.29 -13.48
N GLN A 45 -0.01 -16.70 -14.68
CA GLN A 45 0.23 -17.43 -15.94
C GLN A 45 1.57 -18.17 -15.94
N GLU A 46 2.61 -17.55 -15.37
CA GLU A 46 3.94 -18.16 -15.21
C GLU A 46 4.04 -19.12 -14.00
N ASN A 47 2.92 -19.46 -13.35
CA ASN A 47 2.86 -20.29 -12.14
C ASN A 47 3.70 -19.77 -10.95
N LEU A 48 4.08 -18.49 -10.95
CA LEU A 48 4.80 -17.84 -9.85
C LEU A 48 3.87 -17.49 -8.70
N LEU A 49 2.60 -17.20 -9.01
CA LEU A 49 1.53 -16.97 -8.04
C LEU A 49 0.39 -17.98 -8.26
N LYS A 50 -0.34 -18.30 -7.20
CA LYS A 50 -1.56 -19.12 -7.29
C LYS A 50 -2.75 -18.21 -7.58
N GLU A 51 -3.64 -18.65 -8.46
CA GLU A 51 -4.81 -17.86 -8.85
C GLU A 51 -5.74 -17.59 -7.66
N GLU A 52 -5.89 -18.57 -6.77
CA GLU A 52 -6.65 -18.42 -5.52
C GLU A 52 -6.15 -17.26 -4.64
N ASP A 53 -4.83 -17.15 -4.44
CA ASP A 53 -4.22 -16.08 -3.66
C ASP A 53 -4.49 -14.71 -4.31
N TYR A 54 -4.33 -14.64 -5.64
CA TYR A 54 -4.57 -13.42 -6.41
C TYR A 54 -6.05 -12.98 -6.35
N GLN A 55 -6.98 -13.91 -6.55
CA GLN A 55 -8.42 -13.61 -6.57
C GLN A 55 -8.91 -13.07 -5.24
N VAL A 56 -8.43 -13.64 -4.12
CA VAL A 56 -8.73 -13.10 -2.78
C VAL A 56 -8.29 -11.64 -2.68
N TRP A 57 -7.07 -11.31 -3.11
CA TRP A 57 -6.57 -9.94 -3.05
C TRP A 57 -7.26 -9.00 -4.03
N LYS A 58 -7.69 -9.50 -5.20
CA LYS A 58 -8.42 -8.72 -6.21
C LYS A 58 -9.82 -8.35 -5.72
N ASN A 59 -10.53 -9.29 -5.11
CA ASN A 59 -11.92 -9.12 -4.65
C ASN A 59 -12.06 -8.13 -3.48
N ILE A 60 -10.97 -7.87 -2.75
CA ILE A 60 -10.93 -6.85 -1.69
C ILE A 60 -10.97 -5.41 -2.28
N GLY A 61 -10.75 -5.25 -3.58
CA GLY A 61 -10.86 -3.96 -4.27
C GLY A 61 -9.76 -2.98 -3.85
N PHE A 62 -10.14 -1.80 -3.37
CA PHE A 62 -9.20 -0.71 -3.01
C PHE A 62 -8.16 -1.15 -1.98
N TRP A 63 -8.58 -1.83 -0.90
CA TRP A 63 -7.64 -2.30 0.13
C TRP A 63 -6.72 -3.39 -0.41
N GLY A 64 -7.25 -4.23 -1.31
CA GLY A 64 -6.50 -5.28 -1.99
C GLY A 64 -5.45 -4.72 -2.94
N PHE A 65 -5.73 -3.60 -3.60
CA PHE A 65 -4.74 -2.86 -4.39
C PHE A 65 -3.56 -2.38 -3.53
N GLY A 66 -3.83 -1.82 -2.34
CA GLY A 66 -2.77 -1.37 -1.43
C GLY A 66 -1.87 -2.52 -0.97
N PHE A 67 -2.46 -3.67 -0.67
CA PHE A 67 -1.73 -4.89 -0.33
C PHE A 67 -0.85 -5.37 -1.49
N ARG A 68 -1.44 -5.52 -2.68
CA ARG A 68 -0.74 -5.95 -3.90
C ARG A 68 0.38 -5.00 -4.31
N THR A 69 0.18 -3.69 -4.17
CA THR A 69 1.20 -2.69 -4.45
C THR A 69 2.35 -2.74 -3.44
N THR A 70 2.06 -3.10 -2.18
CA THR A 70 3.09 -3.29 -1.15
C THR A 70 3.97 -4.51 -1.43
N ILE A 71 3.37 -5.61 -1.89
CA ILE A 71 4.09 -6.79 -2.39
C ILE A 71 4.97 -6.41 -3.59
N LEU A 72 4.41 -5.72 -4.59
CA LEU A 72 5.17 -5.22 -5.74
C LEU A 72 6.36 -4.37 -5.31
N SER A 73 6.19 -3.47 -4.35
CA SER A 73 7.28 -2.63 -3.83
C SER A 73 8.41 -3.46 -3.22
N ARG A 74 8.10 -4.60 -2.60
CA ARG A 74 9.10 -5.53 -2.08
C ARG A 74 9.83 -6.26 -3.20
N LEU A 75 9.11 -6.76 -4.20
CA LEU A 75 9.70 -7.44 -5.36
C LEU A 75 10.64 -6.52 -6.15
N VAL A 76 10.21 -5.29 -6.44
CA VAL A 76 11.02 -4.27 -7.13
C VAL A 76 12.30 -3.92 -6.33
N ARG A 77 12.28 -4.06 -5.01
CA ARG A 77 13.45 -3.88 -4.15
C ARG A 77 14.32 -5.14 -4.00
N GLY A 78 14.04 -6.18 -4.77
CA GLY A 78 14.78 -7.45 -4.69
C GLY A 78 14.52 -8.22 -3.39
N LYS A 79 13.37 -8.01 -2.73
CA LYS A 79 13.02 -8.74 -1.50
C LYS A 79 12.12 -9.92 -1.81
N ARG A 80 12.52 -11.12 -1.36
CA ARG A 80 11.68 -12.32 -1.37
C ARG A 80 10.43 -12.14 -0.50
N ILE A 81 9.33 -12.74 -0.92
CA ILE A 81 8.04 -12.63 -0.24
C ILE A 81 7.53 -14.03 0.07
N LYS A 82 7.21 -14.29 1.34
CA LYS A 82 6.60 -15.54 1.75
C LYS A 82 5.12 -15.51 1.35
N LEU A 83 4.70 -16.45 0.50
CA LEU A 83 3.30 -16.63 0.10
C LEU A 83 2.59 -17.60 1.05
N THR A 84 3.19 -18.76 1.28
CA THR A 84 2.72 -19.80 2.22
C THR A 84 3.90 -20.39 2.99
N GLU A 85 3.66 -21.40 3.85
CA GLU A 85 4.71 -21.95 4.73
C GLU A 85 5.98 -22.39 3.99
N SER A 86 5.84 -22.98 2.79
CA SER A 86 6.94 -23.48 1.96
C SER A 86 7.20 -22.66 0.69
N ARG A 87 6.27 -21.80 0.26
CA ARG A 87 6.37 -21.09 -1.02
C ARG A 87 6.85 -19.66 -0.84
N TRP A 88 7.93 -19.34 -1.55
CA TRP A 88 8.49 -18.01 -1.64
C TRP A 88 8.37 -17.48 -3.06
N LEU A 89 8.00 -16.21 -3.19
CA LEU A 89 8.08 -15.47 -4.43
C LEU A 89 9.46 -14.82 -4.49
N GLU A 90 10.32 -15.41 -5.32
CA GLU A 90 11.68 -14.93 -5.54
C GLU A 90 11.68 -13.76 -6.55
N PRO A 91 12.29 -12.61 -6.22
CA PRO A 91 12.25 -11.43 -7.06
C PRO A 91 12.94 -11.65 -8.41
N GLN A 92 13.96 -12.51 -8.46
CA GLN A 92 14.68 -12.87 -9.68
C GLN A 92 13.77 -13.55 -10.70
N SER A 93 12.88 -14.43 -10.25
CA SER A 93 11.88 -15.10 -11.09
C SER A 93 10.83 -14.13 -11.63
N CYS A 94 10.58 -13.02 -10.91
CA CYS A 94 9.63 -11.99 -11.34
C CYS A 94 10.25 -10.95 -12.28
N ASN A 95 11.58 -10.82 -12.35
CA ASN A 95 12.23 -9.71 -13.07
C ASN A 95 11.83 -9.62 -14.53
N ALA A 96 11.73 -10.76 -15.24
CA ALA A 96 11.35 -10.79 -16.65
C ALA A 96 9.94 -10.24 -16.91
N ILE A 97 9.02 -10.40 -15.95
CA ILE A 97 7.67 -9.85 -16.02
C ILE A 97 7.72 -8.37 -15.62
N LEU A 98 8.32 -8.06 -14.46
CA LEU A 98 8.33 -6.72 -13.88
C LEU A 98 9.06 -5.69 -14.76
N SER A 99 10.09 -6.11 -15.52
CA SER A 99 10.82 -5.23 -16.45
C SER A 99 9.96 -4.68 -17.59
N ASN A 100 8.81 -5.29 -17.87
CA ASN A 100 7.88 -4.86 -18.93
C ASN A 100 6.96 -3.72 -18.47
N PHE A 101 7.06 -3.29 -17.21
CA PHE A 101 6.15 -2.31 -16.61
C PHE A 101 6.91 -1.10 -16.04
N GLU A 102 6.32 0.08 -16.17
CA GLU A 102 6.80 1.29 -15.50
C GLU A 102 6.37 1.26 -14.03
N LEU A 103 7.31 0.94 -13.13
CA LEU A 103 7.04 0.70 -11.70
C LEU A 103 7.67 1.75 -10.76
N SER A 104 8.09 2.91 -11.29
CA SER A 104 8.75 3.94 -10.46
C SER A 104 7.82 4.47 -9.36
N TRP A 105 6.52 4.51 -9.64
CA TRP A 105 5.47 4.97 -8.73
C TRP A 105 5.26 4.04 -7.52
N VAL A 106 5.54 2.75 -7.64
CA VAL A 106 5.27 1.74 -6.60
C VAL A 106 6.02 2.02 -5.31
N ASN A 107 7.28 2.46 -5.42
CA ASN A 107 8.08 2.83 -4.25
C ASN A 107 7.59 4.13 -3.60
N SER A 108 7.09 5.07 -4.40
CA SER A 108 6.44 6.29 -3.90
C SER A 108 5.15 5.96 -3.16
N TYR A 109 4.32 5.08 -3.71
CA TYR A 109 3.11 4.57 -3.07
C TYR A 109 3.41 3.94 -1.71
N ASN A 110 4.38 3.03 -1.64
CA ASN A 110 4.76 2.39 -0.37
C ASN A 110 5.29 3.41 0.67
N ARG A 111 5.98 4.48 0.23
CA ARG A 111 6.37 5.57 1.12
C ARG A 111 5.13 6.33 1.63
N LYS A 112 4.15 6.63 0.77
CA LYS A 112 2.87 7.23 1.19
C LYS A 112 2.17 6.37 2.24
N VAL A 113 2.13 5.04 2.05
CA VAL A 113 1.53 4.10 3.03
C VAL A 113 2.20 4.25 4.39
N LYS A 114 3.53 4.26 4.47
CA LYS A 114 4.25 4.44 5.74
C LYS A 114 3.95 5.79 6.40
N VAL A 115 3.90 6.87 5.63
CA VAL A 115 3.55 8.20 6.12
C VAL A 115 2.11 8.21 6.65
N ALA A 116 1.17 7.61 5.91
CA ALA A 116 -0.22 7.50 6.34
C ALA A 116 -0.35 6.69 7.63
N THR A 117 0.34 5.55 7.75
CA THR A 117 0.36 4.75 8.98
C THR A 117 0.92 5.55 10.15
N PHE A 118 2.02 6.29 9.96
CA PHE A 118 2.58 7.13 11.01
C PHE A 118 1.60 8.23 11.45
N LEU A 119 1.00 8.96 10.50
CA LEU A 119 0.02 10.00 10.78
C LEU A 119 -1.21 9.44 11.49
N PHE A 120 -1.69 8.27 11.08
CA PHE A 120 -2.82 7.59 11.71
C PHE A 120 -2.51 7.21 13.16
N VAL A 121 -1.35 6.60 13.42
CA VAL A 121 -0.92 6.26 14.79
C VAL A 121 -0.76 7.51 15.64
N LEU A 122 -0.18 8.58 15.08
CA LEU A 122 -0.05 9.86 15.76
C LEU A 122 -1.44 10.44 16.13
N LEU A 123 -2.39 10.41 15.20
CA LEU A 123 -3.77 10.84 15.45
C LEU A 123 -4.45 10.02 16.56
N LEU A 124 -4.25 8.70 16.58
CA LEU A 124 -4.78 7.84 17.64
C LEU A 124 -4.20 8.20 19.01
N ILE A 125 -2.88 8.45 19.09
CA ILE A 125 -2.23 8.87 20.33
C ILE A 125 -2.79 10.22 20.78
N LEU A 126 -2.87 11.21 19.88
CA LEU A 126 -3.37 12.54 20.20
C LEU A 126 -4.85 12.53 20.62
N ALA A 127 -5.66 11.66 20.02
CA ALA A 127 -7.06 11.48 20.40
C ALA A 127 -7.20 10.78 21.76
N GLY A 128 -6.43 9.71 21.99
CA GLY A 128 -6.49 8.94 23.24
C GLY A 128 -5.88 9.66 24.45
N VAL A 129 -4.88 10.52 24.25
CA VAL A 129 -4.28 11.34 25.32
C VAL A 129 -5.27 12.38 25.86
N ASN A 130 -6.31 12.72 25.12
CA ASN A 130 -7.33 13.69 25.54
C ASN A 130 -8.43 13.08 26.44
N GLU A 131 -8.43 11.75 26.64
CA GLU A 131 -9.39 11.02 27.49
C GLU A 131 -8.82 10.55 28.84
N ILE A 132 -7.56 10.90 29.18
CA ILE A 132 -6.90 10.62 30.47
C ILE A 132 -6.66 11.94 31.21
#